data_AF-A0A9X6GC96-F1
#
_entry.id   AF-A0A9X6GC96-F1
#
_cell.length_a   1.000
_cell.length_b   1.000
_cell.length_c   1.000
_cell.angle_alpha   90.00
_cell.angle_beta   90.00
_cell.angle_gamma   90.00
#
_symmetry.space_group_name_H-M   'P 1'
#
loop_
_entity.id
_entity.type
_entity.pdbx_description
1 polymer ?
#
loop_
_entity_poly.entity_id
_entity_poly.type
_entity_poly.pdbx_seq_one_letter_code
_entity_poly.pdbx_strand_id
1 'polypeptide(L)'
;MMITPGVNYADQYASHVMRHKKKYPKSIILAVERYKKWKKRKDIWFEVDRANEMLDFVQSFIRHVKGPLAGQLMELELWEMFVFANMYGWYRKNEKGKIVRVVREAYVQVPKKNGKTIIAAGALLYAMYGELELGADCYCAASDYEQAQNAAEPIAQAIENSEPLARHTQV
;
A
#
# COMPACT_ATOMS: atom_id res chain seq x y z
N MET A 1 14.47 5.48 -3.18
CA MET A 1 14.08 6.68 -3.97
C MET A 1 13.04 7.46 -3.18
N MET A 2 13.18 8.77 -2.94
CA MET A 2 12.13 9.54 -2.22
C MET A 2 10.87 9.72 -3.09
N ILE A 3 9.69 9.63 -2.49
CA ILE A 3 8.42 9.90 -3.17
C ILE A 3 8.32 11.40 -3.44
N THR A 4 8.09 11.77 -4.69
CA THR A 4 7.99 13.17 -5.09
C THR A 4 6.52 13.62 -5.00
N PRO A 5 6.18 14.65 -4.22
CA PRO A 5 4.83 15.20 -4.14
C PRO A 5 4.24 15.55 -5.51
N GLY A 6 2.94 15.36 -5.70
CA GLY A 6 2.25 15.61 -6.97
C GLY A 6 2.58 14.66 -8.14
N VAL A 7 3.61 13.79 -8.02
CA VAL A 7 3.89 12.78 -9.05
C VAL A 7 2.92 11.61 -8.92
N ASN A 8 2.17 11.33 -9.98
CA ASN A 8 1.26 10.19 -10.02
C ASN A 8 1.98 8.91 -10.49
N TYR A 9 2.55 8.16 -9.55
CA TYR A 9 3.23 6.88 -9.83
C TYR A 9 2.28 5.80 -10.38
N ALA A 10 0.98 5.85 -10.03
CA ALA A 10 0.00 4.93 -10.59
C ALA A 10 -0.21 5.14 -12.10
N ASP A 11 -0.16 6.39 -12.57
CA ASP A 11 -0.18 6.70 -14.00
C ASP A 11 1.07 6.19 -14.74
N GLN A 12 2.24 6.21 -14.08
CA GLN A 12 3.48 5.68 -14.67
C GLN A 12 3.37 4.17 -14.89
N TYR A 13 2.97 3.42 -13.84
CA TYR A 13 2.76 1.98 -13.96
C TYR A 13 1.68 1.65 -14.99
N ALA A 14 0.53 2.34 -14.93
CA ALA A 14 -0.56 2.15 -15.88
C ALA A 14 -0.10 2.38 -17.34
N SER A 15 0.67 3.44 -17.59
CA SER A 15 1.20 3.74 -18.92
C SER A 15 2.19 2.67 -19.37
N HIS A 16 3.08 2.24 -18.47
CA HIS A 16 4.05 1.19 -18.75
C HIS A 16 3.38 -0.15 -19.12
N VAL A 17 2.40 -0.59 -18.35
CA VAL A 17 1.64 -1.84 -18.62
C VAL A 17 0.89 -1.73 -19.95
N MET A 18 0.22 -0.61 -20.22
CA MET A 18 -0.57 -0.44 -21.45
C MET A 18 0.32 -0.39 -22.70
N ARG A 19 1.56 0.10 -22.60
CA ARG A 19 2.54 0.05 -23.69
C ARG A 19 3.06 -1.36 -23.93
N HIS A 20 3.14 -2.20 -22.90
CA HIS A 20 3.74 -3.52 -22.95
C HIS A 20 2.74 -4.65 -22.64
N LYS A 21 1.46 -4.50 -23.03
CA LYS A 21 0.37 -5.44 -22.64
C LYS A 21 0.74 -6.92 -22.76
N LYS A 22 1.43 -7.31 -23.84
CA LYS A 22 1.84 -8.70 -24.09
C LYS A 22 2.73 -9.32 -23.00
N LYS A 23 3.40 -8.50 -22.18
CA LYS A 23 4.26 -8.94 -21.07
C LYS A 23 3.52 -9.16 -19.75
N TYR A 24 2.25 -8.76 -19.65
CA TYR A 24 1.50 -8.79 -18.40
C TYR A 24 0.31 -9.73 -18.49
N PRO A 25 -0.03 -10.43 -17.39
CA PRO A 25 -1.21 -11.29 -17.36
C PRO A 25 -2.49 -10.44 -17.46
N LYS A 26 -3.58 -11.08 -17.94
CA LYS A 26 -4.88 -10.42 -18.15
C LYS A 26 -5.39 -9.73 -16.88
N SER A 27 -5.18 -10.30 -15.70
CA SER A 27 -5.58 -9.71 -14.42
C SER A 27 -4.95 -8.33 -14.17
N ILE A 28 -3.66 -8.16 -14.47
CA ILE A 28 -2.96 -6.88 -14.33
C ILE A 28 -3.43 -5.86 -15.37
N ILE A 29 -3.63 -6.30 -16.62
CA ILE A 29 -4.18 -5.44 -17.67
C ILE A 29 -5.56 -4.92 -17.27
N LEU A 30 -6.44 -5.79 -16.76
CA LEU A 30 -7.78 -5.41 -16.31
C LEU A 30 -7.75 -4.46 -15.10
N ALA A 31 -6.80 -4.64 -14.16
CA ALA A 31 -6.62 -3.72 -13.05
C ALA A 31 -6.22 -2.30 -13.52
N VAL A 32 -5.31 -2.22 -14.50
CA VAL A 32 -4.90 -0.95 -15.12
C VAL A 32 -6.04 -0.33 -15.94
N GLU A 33 -6.80 -1.14 -16.68
CA GLU A 33 -7.97 -0.66 -17.43
C GLU A 33 -9.06 -0.14 -16.50
N ARG A 34 -9.31 -0.80 -15.37
CA ARG A 34 -10.20 -0.31 -14.31
C ARG A 34 -9.72 1.05 -13.77
N TYR A 35 -8.44 1.17 -13.42
CA TYR A 35 -7.84 2.43 -12.96
C TYR A 35 -8.07 3.55 -13.98
N LYS A 36 -7.79 3.31 -15.27
CA LYS A 36 -8.03 4.30 -16.34
C LYS A 36 -9.51 4.63 -16.55
N LYS A 37 -10.42 3.66 -16.37
CA LYS A 37 -11.88 3.88 -16.43
C LYS A 37 -12.34 4.74 -15.26
N TRP A 38 -11.82 4.49 -14.06
CA TRP A 38 -12.14 5.26 -12.85
C TRP A 38 -11.71 6.72 -12.97
N LYS A 39 -10.59 7.03 -13.64
CA LYS A 39 -10.19 8.43 -13.92
C LYS A 39 -11.21 9.21 -14.76
N LYS A 40 -12.12 8.53 -15.47
CA LYS A 40 -13.16 9.16 -16.30
C LYS A 40 -14.50 9.29 -15.58
N ARG A 41 -14.64 8.73 -14.38
CA ARG A 41 -15.86 8.85 -13.58
C ARG A 41 -15.96 10.27 -13.02
N LYS A 42 -17.19 10.72 -12.78
CA LYS A 42 -17.50 12.05 -12.22
C LYS A 42 -17.81 12.00 -10.72
N ASP A 43 -18.10 10.81 -10.20
CA ASP A 43 -18.50 10.59 -8.81
C ASP A 43 -17.32 10.24 -7.89
N ILE A 44 -16.13 9.99 -8.46
CA ILE A 44 -14.89 9.72 -7.74
C ILE A 44 -13.75 10.51 -8.38
N TRP A 45 -12.71 10.80 -7.61
CA TRP A 45 -11.45 11.39 -8.10
C TRP A 45 -10.24 10.67 -7.52
N PHE A 46 -9.10 10.82 -8.19
CA PHE A 46 -7.83 10.29 -7.72
C PHE A 46 -7.05 11.41 -7.04
N GLU A 47 -6.84 11.27 -5.74
CA GLU A 47 -6.08 12.18 -4.91
C GLU A 47 -4.62 11.73 -4.87
N VAL A 48 -3.77 12.44 -5.62
CA VAL A 48 -2.37 12.04 -5.83
C VAL A 48 -1.57 12.18 -4.54
N ASP A 49 -1.78 13.26 -3.80
CA ASP A 49 -0.98 13.51 -2.59
C ASP A 49 -1.32 12.50 -1.49
N ARG A 50 -2.59 12.10 -1.36
CA ARG A 50 -3.00 11.01 -0.45
C ARG A 50 -2.44 9.64 -0.84
N ALA A 51 -2.30 9.37 -2.14
CA ALA A 51 -1.60 8.17 -2.59
C ALA A 51 -0.11 8.26 -2.22
N ASN A 52 0.51 9.43 -2.43
CA ASN A 52 1.92 9.65 -2.15
C ASN A 52 2.24 9.60 -0.65
N GLU A 53 1.36 10.07 0.24
CA GLU A 53 1.48 9.92 1.70
C GLU A 53 1.69 8.46 2.10
N MET A 54 0.89 7.54 1.53
CA MET A 54 1.04 6.10 1.75
C MET A 54 2.37 5.56 1.22
N LEU A 55 2.75 5.93 -0.01
CA LEU A 55 4.01 5.46 -0.60
C LEU A 55 5.22 5.96 0.19
N ASP A 56 5.17 7.22 0.63
CA ASP A 56 6.23 7.86 1.38
C ASP A 56 6.36 7.24 2.76
N PHE A 57 5.24 7.00 3.45
CA PHE A 57 5.24 6.30 4.73
C PHE A 57 5.97 4.95 4.64
N VAL A 58 5.63 4.13 3.63
CA VAL A 58 6.26 2.81 3.48
C VAL A 58 7.77 2.94 3.27
N GLN A 59 8.22 3.83 2.38
CA GLN A 59 9.65 3.96 2.08
C GLN A 59 10.44 4.73 3.15
N SER A 60 9.78 5.51 4.00
CA SER A 60 10.41 6.31 5.05
C SER A 60 10.52 5.57 6.37
N PHE A 61 9.58 4.66 6.67
CA PHE A 61 9.52 4.03 7.99
C PHE A 61 9.69 2.51 7.99
N ILE A 62 9.39 1.82 6.89
CA ILE A 62 9.43 0.36 6.87
C ILE A 62 10.80 -0.11 6.41
N ARG A 63 11.40 -1.00 7.20
CA ARG A 63 12.69 -1.62 6.89
C ARG A 63 12.51 -3.08 6.52
N HIS A 64 13.39 -3.59 5.67
CA HIS A 64 13.49 -5.02 5.46
C HIS A 64 13.85 -5.71 6.77
N VAL A 65 13.11 -6.76 7.11
CA VAL A 65 13.30 -7.50 8.36
C VAL A 65 14.31 -8.64 8.19
N LYS A 66 14.36 -9.25 7.01
CA LYS A 66 15.15 -10.46 6.72
C LYS A 66 15.90 -10.33 5.40
N GLY A 67 16.98 -11.10 5.27
CA GLY A 67 17.77 -11.20 4.04
C GLY A 67 18.87 -10.15 3.92
N PRO A 68 19.51 -10.04 2.75
CA PRO A 68 20.68 -9.16 2.55
C PRO A 68 20.41 -7.67 2.75
N LEU A 69 19.15 -7.26 2.67
CA LEU A 69 18.71 -5.88 2.83
C LEU A 69 18.24 -5.55 4.24
N ALA A 70 18.33 -6.50 5.19
CA ALA A 70 17.82 -6.31 6.55
C ALA A 70 18.33 -5.01 7.20
N GLY A 71 17.41 -4.26 7.81
CA GLY A 71 17.68 -2.94 8.41
C GLY A 71 17.68 -1.77 7.41
N GLN A 72 17.73 -2.02 6.10
CA GLN A 72 17.61 -0.97 5.09
C GLN A 72 16.15 -0.58 4.86
N LEU A 73 15.93 0.68 4.49
CA LEU A 73 14.60 1.16 4.12
C LEU A 73 14.10 0.43 2.87
N MET A 74 12.80 0.19 2.88
CA MET A 74 12.05 -0.36 1.76
C MET A 74 12.08 0.58 0.56
N GLU A 75 12.39 0.04 -0.61
CA GLU A 75 12.14 0.72 -1.89
C GLU A 75 11.02 0.00 -2.63
N LEU A 76 9.93 0.73 -2.92
CA LEU A 76 8.77 0.15 -3.59
C LEU A 76 9.02 0.02 -5.09
N GLU A 77 8.65 -1.13 -5.65
CA GLU A 77 8.57 -1.28 -7.09
C GLU A 77 7.33 -0.56 -7.63
N LEU A 78 7.36 -0.13 -8.90
CA LEU A 78 6.24 0.61 -9.52
C LEU A 78 4.89 -0.12 -9.42
N TRP A 79 4.88 -1.45 -9.42
CA TRP A 79 3.64 -2.22 -9.29
C TRP A 79 3.11 -2.22 -7.84
N GLU A 80 3.99 -2.24 -6.84
CA GLU A 80 3.63 -2.10 -5.41
C GLU A 80 3.09 -0.70 -5.15
N MET A 81 3.75 0.31 -5.72
CA MET A 81 3.26 1.69 -5.72
C MET A 81 1.86 1.77 -6.34
N PHE A 82 1.62 1.10 -7.47
CA PHE A 82 0.29 1.07 -8.09
C PHE A 82 -0.76 0.40 -7.19
N VAL A 83 -0.41 -0.67 -6.47
CA VAL A 83 -1.32 -1.34 -5.53
C VAL A 83 -1.72 -0.39 -4.41
N PHE A 84 -0.75 0.21 -3.70
CA PHE A 84 -1.02 1.15 -2.61
C PHE A 84 -1.74 2.40 -3.09
N ALA A 85 -1.31 2.97 -4.21
CA ALA A 85 -1.95 4.14 -4.79
C ALA A 85 -3.43 3.87 -5.14
N ASN A 86 -3.79 2.66 -5.59
CA ASN A 86 -5.19 2.28 -5.77
C ASN A 86 -5.95 2.08 -4.44
N MET A 87 -5.29 1.59 -3.38
CA MET A 87 -5.91 1.42 -2.07
C MET A 87 -6.21 2.75 -1.37
N TYR A 88 -5.33 3.75 -1.53
CA TYR A 88 -5.37 4.99 -0.74
C TYR A 88 -5.62 6.26 -1.55
N GLY A 89 -5.56 6.21 -2.89
CA GLY A 89 -5.70 7.39 -3.75
C GLY A 89 -7.11 7.67 -4.28
N TRP A 90 -8.08 6.75 -4.19
CA TRP A 90 -9.42 6.98 -4.73
C TRP A 90 -10.39 7.52 -3.68
N TYR A 91 -10.97 8.70 -3.94
CA TYR A 91 -11.91 9.37 -3.03
C TYR A 91 -13.24 9.71 -3.68
N ARG A 92 -14.26 9.85 -2.84
CA ARG A 92 -15.61 10.32 -3.20
C ARG A 92 -16.20 11.14 -2.08
N LYS A 93 -17.23 11.93 -2.40
CA LYS A 93 -18.14 12.47 -1.38
C LYS A 93 -19.24 11.44 -1.12
N ASN A 94 -19.48 11.09 0.14
CA ASN A 94 -20.61 10.24 0.51
C ASN A 94 -21.93 11.03 0.51
N GLU A 95 -23.05 10.38 0.82
CA GLU A 95 -24.39 10.99 0.86
C GLU A 95 -24.50 12.16 1.86
N LYS A 96 -23.65 12.16 2.91
CA LYS A 96 -23.56 13.23 3.90
C LYS A 96 -22.57 14.34 3.51
N GLY A 97 -22.03 14.30 2.29
CA GLY A 97 -21.04 15.26 1.78
C GLY A 97 -19.61 15.08 2.31
N LYS A 98 -19.34 14.08 3.16
CA LYS A 98 -18.00 13.80 3.70
C LYS A 98 -17.12 13.14 2.64
N ILE A 99 -15.87 13.59 2.55
CA ILE A 99 -14.84 12.96 1.71
C ILE A 99 -14.43 11.64 2.36
N VAL A 100 -14.51 10.54 1.60
CA VAL A 100 -14.18 9.19 2.05
C VAL A 100 -13.43 8.42 0.95
N ARG A 101 -12.58 7.47 1.35
CA ARG A 101 -11.97 6.53 0.41
C ARG A 101 -13.04 5.68 -0.29
N VAL A 102 -12.86 5.44 -1.58
CA VAL A 102 -13.70 4.57 -2.40
C VAL A 102 -13.37 3.12 -2.13
N VAL A 103 -12.08 2.79 -2.05
CA VAL A 103 -11.59 1.45 -1.81
C VAL A 103 -11.53 1.21 -0.31
N ARG A 104 -12.29 0.21 0.14
CA ARG A 104 -12.30 -0.26 1.54
C ARG A 104 -11.77 -1.69 1.68
N GLU A 105 -11.80 -2.44 0.58
CA GLU A 105 -11.33 -3.81 0.49
C GLU A 105 -10.43 -3.94 -0.74
N ALA A 106 -9.33 -4.66 -0.59
CA ALA A 106 -8.41 -4.93 -1.68
C ALA A 106 -7.99 -6.39 -1.65
N TYR A 107 -8.07 -7.03 -2.82
CA TYR A 107 -7.55 -8.37 -3.04
C TYR A 107 -6.29 -8.29 -3.89
N VAL A 108 -5.17 -8.78 -3.37
CA VAL A 108 -3.87 -8.76 -4.05
C VAL A 108 -3.29 -10.16 -4.05
N GLN A 109 -3.08 -10.71 -5.24
CA GLN A 109 -2.48 -12.03 -5.41
C GLN A 109 -1.01 -11.87 -5.79
N VAL A 110 -0.12 -12.32 -4.91
CA VAL A 110 1.33 -12.15 -5.06
C VAL A 110 2.02 -13.52 -5.05
N PRO A 111 2.90 -13.82 -6.02
CA PRO A 111 3.66 -15.07 -6.04
C PRO A 111 4.57 -15.22 -4.80
N LYS A 112 4.96 -16.46 -4.48
CA LYS A 112 5.93 -16.73 -3.42
C LYS A 112 7.24 -16.00 -3.72
N LYS A 113 7.86 -15.43 -2.66
CA LYS A 113 9.12 -14.66 -2.69
C LYS A 113 9.05 -13.25 -3.32
N ASN A 114 7.86 -12.73 -3.64
CA ASN A 114 7.67 -11.35 -4.13
C ASN A 114 7.18 -10.39 -3.04
N GLY A 115 7.78 -10.42 -1.84
CA GLY A 115 7.50 -9.38 -0.84
C GLY A 115 6.08 -9.33 -0.26
N LYS A 116 5.25 -10.37 -0.40
CA LYS A 116 3.82 -10.34 0.03
C LYS A 116 3.59 -9.85 1.48
N THR A 117 4.43 -10.31 2.42
CA THR A 117 4.32 -9.93 3.85
C THR A 117 4.65 -8.46 4.06
N ILE A 118 5.54 -7.92 3.24
CA ILE A 118 5.97 -6.52 3.30
C ILE A 118 4.86 -5.60 2.78
N ILE A 119 4.16 -5.99 1.71
CA ILE A 119 3.00 -5.24 1.21
C ILE A 119 1.89 -5.22 2.27
N ALA A 120 1.64 -6.36 2.93
CA ALA A 120 0.70 -6.43 4.04
C ALA A 120 1.15 -5.55 5.22
N ALA A 121 2.44 -5.56 5.56
CA ALA A 121 3.02 -4.69 6.59
C ALA A 121 2.81 -3.21 6.26
N GLY A 122 3.03 -2.80 5.01
CA GLY A 122 2.78 -1.45 4.54
C GLY A 122 1.36 -0.99 4.82
N ALA A 123 0.37 -1.77 4.38
CA ALA A 123 -1.02 -1.43 4.59
C ALA A 123 -1.41 -1.41 6.08
N LEU A 124 -0.96 -2.40 6.86
CA LEU A 124 -1.30 -2.51 8.28
C LEU A 124 -0.68 -1.37 9.10
N LEU A 125 0.63 -1.11 8.92
CA LEU A 125 1.33 -0.05 9.64
C LEU A 125 0.84 1.34 9.24
N TYR A 126 0.45 1.54 7.98
CA TYR A 126 -0.17 2.80 7.58
C TYR A 126 -1.55 2.98 8.23
N ALA A 127 -2.35 1.93 8.36
CA ALA A 127 -3.60 2.02 9.11
C ALA A 127 -3.35 2.35 10.60
N MET A 128 -2.31 1.77 11.20
CA MET A 128 -1.95 2.03 12.60
C MET A 128 -1.41 3.44 12.85
N TYR A 129 -0.57 3.97 11.95
CA TYR A 129 0.19 5.21 12.20
C TYR A 129 -0.13 6.33 11.21
N GLY A 130 -0.35 6.00 9.93
CA GLY A 130 -0.47 6.96 8.83
C GLY A 130 -1.87 7.56 8.64
N GLU A 131 -2.93 6.84 8.99
CA GLU A 131 -4.31 7.34 8.86
C GLU A 131 -4.74 8.28 10.02
N LEU A 132 -3.86 8.49 11.02
CA LEU A 132 -4.08 9.35 12.17
C LEU A 132 -5.35 9.00 12.99
N GLU A 133 -5.77 7.73 12.93
CA GLU A 133 -6.87 7.19 13.74
C GLU A 133 -6.31 6.59 15.03
N LEU A 134 -6.64 7.22 16.17
CA LEU A 134 -6.20 6.76 17.48
C LEU A 134 -7.02 5.54 17.92
N GLY A 135 -6.33 4.47 18.32
CA GLY A 135 -6.97 3.24 18.81
C GLY A 135 -7.56 2.35 17.72
N ALA A 136 -7.05 2.43 16.48
CA ALA A 136 -7.47 1.55 15.41
C ALA A 136 -7.02 0.09 15.67
N ASP A 137 -7.99 -0.83 15.70
CA ASP A 137 -7.70 -2.25 15.80
C ASP A 137 -7.22 -2.82 14.46
N CYS A 138 -6.01 -3.34 14.43
CA CYS A 138 -5.37 -3.90 13.23
C CYS A 138 -5.07 -5.39 13.43
N TYR A 139 -5.66 -6.24 12.57
CA TYR A 139 -5.61 -7.70 12.73
C TYR A 139 -4.83 -8.39 11.60
N CYS A 140 -4.05 -9.41 11.95
CA CYS A 140 -3.51 -10.40 11.01
C CYS A 140 -4.32 -11.70 11.13
N ALA A 141 -4.93 -12.15 10.03
CA ALA A 141 -5.73 -13.37 10.00
C ALA A 141 -5.18 -14.39 8.98
N ALA A 142 -5.21 -15.66 9.36
CA ALA A 142 -4.86 -16.81 8.52
C ALA A 142 -5.71 -18.02 8.92
N SER A 143 -5.51 -19.16 8.25
CA SER A 143 -6.25 -20.40 8.55
C SER A 143 -5.94 -20.97 9.94
N ASP A 144 -4.74 -20.70 10.46
CA ASP A 144 -4.32 -21.07 11.82
C ASP A 144 -3.45 -19.96 12.44
N TYR A 145 -3.28 -20.04 13.76
CA TYR A 145 -2.56 -19.03 14.53
C TYR A 145 -1.08 -18.92 14.13
N GLU A 146 -0.39 -20.03 13.90
CA GLU A 146 1.03 -20.03 13.53
C GLU A 146 1.25 -19.37 12.15
N GLN A 147 0.34 -19.60 11.20
CA GLN A 147 0.34 -18.93 9.91
C GLN A 147 0.10 -17.42 10.04
N ALA A 148 -0.74 -17.00 10.99
CA ALA A 148 -0.92 -15.57 11.27
C ALA A 148 0.36 -14.96 11.87
N GLN A 149 1.03 -15.67 12.79
CA GLN A 149 2.29 -15.22 13.39
C GLN A 149 3.41 -15.03 12.36
N ASN A 150 3.44 -15.86 11.31
CA ASN A 150 4.39 -15.68 10.20
C ASN A 150 4.28 -14.32 9.48
N ALA A 151 3.14 -13.62 9.60
CA ALA A 151 2.98 -12.25 9.14
C ALA A 151 3.11 -11.23 10.28
N ALA A 152 2.52 -11.50 11.44
CA ALA A 152 2.51 -10.57 12.56
C ALA A 152 3.92 -10.30 13.14
N GLU A 153 4.74 -11.33 13.34
CA GLU A 153 6.08 -11.18 13.92
C GLU A 153 7.00 -10.29 13.06
N PRO A 154 7.13 -10.49 11.73
CA PRO A 154 7.88 -9.55 10.90
C PRO A 154 7.33 -8.12 10.93
N ILE A 155 6.01 -7.94 11.07
CA ILE A 155 5.43 -6.60 11.14
C ILE A 155 5.81 -5.91 12.46
N ALA A 156 5.76 -6.63 13.58
CA ALA A 156 6.24 -6.12 14.88
C ALA A 156 7.73 -5.76 14.82
N GLN A 157 8.56 -6.63 14.22
CA GLN A 157 9.97 -6.34 14.01
C GLN A 157 10.21 -5.12 13.11
N ALA A 158 9.34 -4.87 12.13
CA ALA A 158 9.45 -3.67 11.28
C ALA A 158 9.19 -2.38 12.09
N ILE A 159 8.32 -2.42 13.10
CA ILE A 159 8.11 -1.32 14.05
C ILE A 159 9.36 -1.13 14.92
N GLU A 160 9.85 -2.20 15.55
CA GLU A 160 11.01 -2.17 16.45
C GLU A 160 12.28 -1.66 15.76
N ASN A 161 12.47 -2.01 14.49
CA ASN A 161 13.60 -1.54 13.68
C ASN A 161 13.45 -0.09 13.20
N SER A 162 12.29 0.54 13.41
CA SER A 162 12.00 1.90 13.02
C SER A 162 11.88 2.79 14.25
N GLU A 163 12.98 3.44 14.63
CA GLU A 163 13.02 4.31 15.81
C GLU A 163 11.86 5.33 15.88
N PRO A 164 11.45 5.99 14.77
CA PRO A 164 10.29 6.87 14.80
C PRO A 164 8.98 6.15 15.13
N LEU A 165 8.76 4.94 14.61
CA LEU A 165 7.54 4.17 14.92
C LEU A 165 7.59 3.66 16.36
N ALA A 166 8.69 3.03 16.76
CA ALA A 166 8.86 2.44 18.09
C ALA A 166 8.66 3.46 19.22
N ARG A 167 9.14 4.70 19.07
CA ARG A 167 8.95 5.78 20.07
C ARG A 167 7.49 6.22 20.23
N HIS A 168 6.66 6.03 19.21
CA HIS A 168 5.27 6.48 19.18
C HIS A 168 4.26 5.33 19.31
N THR A 169 4.73 4.09 19.43
CA THR A 169 3.90 2.95 19.79
C THR A 169 3.49 3.07 21.27
N GLN A 170 2.19 3.24 21.52
CA GLN A 170 1.63 3.11 22.86
C GLN A 170 1.28 1.63 23.08
N VAL A 171 1.93 1.00 24.05
CA VAL A 171 1.62 -0.38 24.50
C VAL A 171 0.64 -0.29 25.66
#